data_AF-A0AAD3HLR3-F1
#
_entry.id   AF-A0AAD3HLR3-F1
#
_cell.length_a   1.000
_cell.length_b   1.000
_cell.length_c   1.000
_cell.angle_alpha   90.00
_cell.angle_beta   90.00
_cell.angle_gamma   90.00
#
_symmetry.space_group_name_H-M   'P 1'
#
loop_
_entity.id
_entity.type
_entity.pdbx_description
1 polymer ?
#
loop_
_entity_poly.entity_id
_entity_poly.type
_entity_poly.pdbx_seq_one_letter_code
_entity_poly.pdbx_strand_id
1 'polypeptide(L)'
;MGATVKLALAALCFVYSALAGPLGEVFKSSELPFNDTAKLSRHLQLVTNSSSELLRKHTESSSKPSAEELSRLIASRDKNFTNVLVSSARLASGVNRQVADGDPIAPILTRRALLAYIIDRWISLGSKPLSKGADQALASIVKELYGSHLSSLLRKRVVEYLHISKSGGTSFSYAARYNRCSMPGGIGQPQDLGDVPRWINRTAFGQVANGARVTWSMYGRVQREGKATSCEERLSYIDSRRYQYVSNEYTLHGGEADMARTHVCDNVINIVTLRDPEKRLHSHLHYMLAHVKRAVQRPRFSRGADLFHTTFCTSNRSVWEAVVPAIMDNYMVRSFLGERGFHTPIWGVGPTHVAVAVRLLLQFDLVLDLDAGDEAADLVMQQGLGWGKTLSTVHARSLDKVSTNHNYSSEECANEQLLRAVLPRQEPDRQLYRVGQTVSFLDRLLLALAGRLGLQPLQPPAAAGGGAGAARVAARIARSEEGAEEEEEEEKGVPCGLLTIAREMHGAARGGKATWEETGGEEEEETGGEEEEEEEEEEEEEEGGRRMARRRRAAV
;
A
#
# COMPACT_ATOMS: atom_id res chain seq x y z
N MET A 1 25.96 -35.60 -1.61
CA MET A 1 26.90 -34.47 -1.40
C MET A 1 27.31 -34.46 0.06
N GLY A 2 28.61 -34.72 0.34
CA GLY A 2 29.10 -34.97 1.70
C GLY A 2 29.22 -33.72 2.58
N ALA A 3 29.19 -33.92 3.90
CA ALA A 3 29.25 -32.86 4.92
C ALA A 3 30.44 -31.90 4.76
N THR A 4 31.54 -32.36 4.17
CA THR A 4 32.73 -31.57 3.85
C THR A 4 32.48 -30.47 2.81
N VAL A 5 31.57 -30.70 1.85
CA VAL A 5 31.18 -29.70 0.85
C VAL A 5 30.29 -28.62 1.47
N LYS A 6 29.42 -28.99 2.43
CA LYS A 6 28.60 -28.03 3.19
C LYS A 6 29.45 -27.15 4.10
N LEU A 7 30.48 -27.69 4.74
CA LEU A 7 31.40 -26.92 5.58
C LEU A 7 32.28 -25.97 4.76
N ALA A 8 32.75 -26.38 3.58
CA ALA A 8 33.53 -25.54 2.69
C ALA A 8 32.71 -24.40 2.08
N LEU A 9 31.43 -24.63 1.74
CA LEU A 9 30.50 -23.59 1.30
C LEU A 9 30.15 -22.63 2.44
N ALA A 10 29.93 -23.13 3.67
CA ALA A 10 29.68 -22.27 4.84
C ALA A 10 30.90 -21.40 5.18
N ALA A 11 32.12 -21.95 5.12
CA ALA A 11 33.35 -21.20 5.36
C ALA A 11 33.65 -20.18 4.24
N LEU A 12 33.35 -20.49 2.98
CA LEU A 12 33.44 -19.55 1.86
C LEU A 12 32.40 -18.43 1.99
N CYS A 13 31.17 -18.72 2.44
CA CYS A 13 30.18 -17.70 2.75
C CYS A 13 30.65 -16.80 3.90
N PHE A 14 31.20 -17.37 4.98
CA PHE A 14 31.67 -16.61 6.14
C PHE A 14 32.86 -15.70 5.82
N VAL A 15 33.81 -16.16 5.00
CA VAL A 15 34.95 -15.34 4.55
C VAL A 15 34.53 -14.28 3.52
N TYR A 16 33.51 -14.54 2.70
CA TYR A 16 32.94 -13.51 1.82
C TYR A 16 32.09 -12.48 2.56
N SER A 17 31.44 -12.87 3.66
CA SER A 17 30.72 -12.00 4.59
C SER A 17 31.65 -11.08 5.38
N ALA A 18 32.85 -11.55 5.73
CA ALA A 18 33.85 -10.72 6.43
C ALA A 18 34.53 -9.66 5.52
N LEU A 19 34.43 -9.79 4.19
CA LEU A 19 35.07 -8.89 3.22
C LEU A 19 34.07 -8.05 2.40
N ALA A 20 32.78 -8.36 2.47
CA ALA A 20 31.72 -7.49 1.97
C ALA A 20 31.22 -6.66 3.15
N GLY A 21 31.37 -5.34 3.09
CA GLY A 21 30.72 -4.47 4.08
C GLY A 21 29.22 -4.80 4.18
N PRO A 22 28.57 -4.57 5.34
CA PRO A 22 27.16 -4.93 5.56
C PRO A 22 26.21 -4.37 4.51
N LEU A 23 26.60 -3.34 3.75
CA LEU A 23 25.84 -2.81 2.61
C LEU A 23 25.86 -3.75 1.39
N GLY A 24 27.02 -4.35 1.07
CA GLY A 24 27.17 -5.30 -0.03
C GLY A 24 26.44 -6.63 0.20
N GLU A 25 26.23 -6.99 1.46
CA GLU A 25 25.39 -8.13 1.83
C GLU A 25 23.90 -7.84 1.61
N VAL A 26 23.39 -6.64 1.92
CA VAL A 26 21.98 -6.29 1.63
C VAL A 26 21.69 -6.46 0.15
N PHE A 27 22.59 -5.98 -0.72
CA PHE A 27 22.43 -6.14 -2.17
C PHE A 27 22.48 -7.59 -2.65
N LYS A 28 23.09 -8.50 -1.88
CA LYS A 28 23.17 -9.93 -2.19
C LYS A 28 22.04 -10.74 -1.55
N SER A 29 21.59 -10.34 -0.36
CA SER A 29 20.56 -11.04 0.42
C SER A 29 19.16 -10.57 0.09
N SER A 30 18.99 -9.34 -0.41
CA SER A 30 17.71 -8.90 -0.95
C SER A 30 17.44 -9.72 -2.20
N GLU A 31 16.48 -10.64 -2.13
CA GLU A 31 15.98 -11.33 -3.29
C GLU A 31 15.59 -10.29 -4.34
N LEU A 32 16.33 -10.27 -5.45
CA LEU A 32 16.04 -9.34 -6.54
C LEU A 32 14.64 -9.67 -7.06
N PRO A 33 13.79 -8.67 -7.32
CA PRO A 33 12.43 -8.91 -7.83
C PRO A 33 12.44 -9.60 -9.20
N PHE A 34 13.60 -9.65 -9.87
CA PHE A 34 13.79 -10.32 -11.15
C PHE A 34 15.03 -11.21 -11.10
N ASN A 35 14.89 -12.45 -11.58
CA ASN A 35 16.01 -13.36 -11.84
C ASN A 35 16.91 -12.90 -13.00
N ASP A 36 16.56 -11.80 -13.68
CA ASP A 36 17.21 -11.26 -14.87
C ASP A 36 17.61 -9.80 -14.62
N THR A 37 18.91 -9.58 -14.52
CA THR A 37 19.51 -8.25 -14.25
C THR A 37 19.20 -7.23 -15.36
N ALA A 38 19.03 -7.66 -16.61
CA ALA A 38 18.67 -6.79 -17.71
C ALA A 38 17.20 -6.35 -17.65
N LYS A 39 16.30 -7.21 -17.14
CA LYS A 39 14.92 -6.80 -16.82
C LYS A 39 14.89 -5.81 -15.66
N LEU A 40 15.61 -6.10 -14.58
CA LEU A 40 15.70 -5.18 -13.44
C LEU A 40 16.22 -3.80 -13.86
N SER A 41 17.34 -3.74 -14.61
CA SER A 41 17.91 -2.49 -15.12
C SER A 41 16.89 -1.67 -15.94
N ARG A 42 16.13 -2.30 -16.84
CA ARG A 42 15.06 -1.61 -17.59
C ARG A 42 13.99 -1.00 -16.69
N HIS A 43 13.56 -1.72 -15.65
CA HIS A 43 12.56 -1.21 -14.71
C HIS A 43 13.12 -0.11 -13.80
N LEU A 44 14.38 -0.22 -13.36
CA LEU A 44 15.07 0.85 -12.61
C LEU A 44 15.16 2.13 -13.44
N GLN A 45 15.49 2.03 -14.72
CA GLN A 45 15.52 3.17 -15.65
C GLN A 45 14.13 3.79 -15.83
N LEU A 46 13.09 2.98 -15.96
CA LEU A 46 11.71 3.46 -16.04
C LEU A 46 11.31 4.23 -14.77
N VAL A 47 11.59 3.70 -13.58
CA VAL A 47 11.32 4.36 -12.29
C VAL A 47 12.12 5.65 -12.17
N THR A 48 13.41 5.62 -12.52
CA THR A 48 14.30 6.79 -12.50
C THR A 48 13.76 7.93 -13.37
N ASN A 49 13.46 7.63 -14.63
CA ASN A 49 13.01 8.62 -15.61
C ASN A 49 11.61 9.17 -15.23
N SER A 50 10.68 8.29 -14.87
CA SER A 50 9.30 8.69 -14.54
C SER A 50 9.24 9.51 -13.26
N SER A 51 9.99 9.12 -12.22
CA SER A 51 10.04 9.86 -10.95
C SER A 51 10.68 11.24 -11.14
N SER A 52 11.71 11.33 -11.99
CA SER A 52 12.37 12.61 -12.30
C SER A 52 11.48 13.55 -13.10
N GLU A 53 10.73 13.02 -14.08
CA GLU A 53 9.74 13.80 -14.84
C GLU A 53 8.66 14.36 -13.91
N LEU A 54 8.13 13.53 -12.99
CA LEU A 54 7.16 13.96 -11.99
C LEU A 54 7.75 14.99 -11.04
N LEU A 55 8.96 14.77 -10.52
CA LEU A 55 9.62 15.72 -9.62
C LEU A 55 9.80 17.09 -10.28
N ARG A 56 10.17 17.11 -11.56
CA ARG A 56 10.26 18.35 -12.34
C ARG A 56 8.92 19.07 -12.37
N LYS A 57 7.81 18.36 -12.66
CA LYS A 57 6.45 18.94 -12.66
C LYS A 57 6.04 19.51 -11.29
N HIS A 58 6.36 18.80 -10.21
CA HIS A 58 6.09 19.24 -8.83
C HIS A 58 6.89 20.48 -8.43
N THR A 59 8.09 20.65 -8.98
CA THR A 59 9.00 21.73 -8.60
C THR A 59 8.99 22.92 -9.57
N GLU A 60 8.36 22.80 -10.74
CA GLU A 60 8.26 23.84 -11.78
C GLU A 60 7.76 25.19 -11.23
N SER A 61 6.77 25.16 -10.33
CA SER A 61 6.21 26.37 -9.71
C SER A 61 7.12 27.02 -8.66
N SER A 62 8.08 26.27 -8.14
CA SER A 62 8.82 26.64 -6.93
C SER A 62 10.19 27.27 -7.19
N SER A 63 10.62 27.37 -8.45
CA SER A 63 11.97 27.83 -8.86
C SER A 63 13.13 27.12 -8.15
N LYS A 64 12.90 25.91 -7.63
CA LYS A 64 13.88 25.19 -6.82
C LYS A 64 14.92 24.50 -7.72
N PRO A 65 16.23 24.70 -7.48
CA PRO A 65 17.30 24.15 -8.32
C PRO A 65 17.41 22.61 -8.27
N SER A 66 16.78 21.97 -7.29
CA SER A 66 16.99 20.57 -6.95
C SER A 66 16.53 19.56 -8.01
N ALA A 67 15.44 19.83 -8.75
CA ALA A 67 14.97 18.90 -9.79
C ALA A 67 15.84 18.94 -11.05
N GLU A 68 16.36 20.12 -11.39
CA GLU A 68 17.33 20.27 -12.47
C GLU A 68 18.67 19.63 -12.10
N GLU A 69 19.11 19.74 -10.85
CA GLU A 69 20.28 19.04 -10.34
C GLU A 69 20.13 17.51 -10.39
N LEU A 70 18.97 16.98 -9.97
CA LEU A 70 18.68 15.55 -10.12
C LEU A 70 18.71 15.11 -11.58
N SER A 71 18.09 15.88 -12.47
CA SER A 71 18.08 15.59 -13.91
C SER A 71 19.50 15.62 -14.50
N ARG A 72 20.33 16.59 -14.11
CA ARG A 72 21.75 16.67 -14.50
C ARG A 72 22.56 15.49 -13.97
N LEU A 73 22.31 15.07 -12.72
CA LEU A 73 22.95 13.90 -12.13
C LEU A 73 22.58 12.62 -12.89
N ILE A 74 21.31 12.40 -13.18
CA ILE A 74 20.82 11.21 -13.91
C ILE A 74 21.34 11.18 -15.35
N ALA A 75 21.40 12.36 -16.00
CA ALA A 75 21.97 12.48 -17.34
C ALA A 75 23.50 12.28 -17.35
N SER A 76 24.17 12.37 -16.19
CA SER A 76 25.62 12.20 -16.11
C SER A 76 26.01 10.75 -16.43
N ARG A 77 27.01 10.61 -17.31
CA ARG A 77 27.59 9.31 -17.70
C ARG A 77 28.85 8.98 -16.90
N ASP A 78 28.94 9.44 -15.65
CA ASP A 78 30.16 9.27 -14.86
C ASP A 78 30.45 7.78 -14.65
N LYS A 79 31.62 7.33 -15.12
CA LYS A 79 32.07 5.94 -15.03
C LYS A 79 32.61 5.60 -13.63
N ASN A 80 32.87 6.60 -12.79
CA ASN A 80 33.33 6.43 -11.42
C ASN A 80 32.13 6.41 -10.45
N PHE A 81 31.83 5.23 -9.91
CA PHE A 81 30.71 5.03 -8.99
C PHE A 81 30.81 5.88 -7.71
N THR A 82 32.02 6.13 -7.22
CA THR A 82 32.21 6.96 -6.02
C THR A 82 31.79 8.41 -6.27
N ASN A 83 32.08 8.97 -7.44
CA ASN A 83 31.64 10.31 -7.81
C ASN A 83 30.12 10.41 -7.93
N VAL A 84 29.48 9.35 -8.47
CA VAL A 84 28.03 9.23 -8.53
C VAL A 84 27.43 9.31 -7.13
N LEU A 85 27.96 8.55 -6.16
CA LEU A 85 27.48 8.56 -4.79
C LEU A 85 27.73 9.90 -4.08
N VAL A 86 28.91 10.52 -4.23
CA VAL A 86 29.18 11.83 -3.61
C VAL A 86 28.23 12.90 -4.14
N SER A 87 27.96 12.90 -5.44
CA SER A 87 27.01 13.84 -6.06
C SER A 87 25.57 13.57 -5.60
N SER A 88 25.21 12.29 -5.48
CA SER A 88 23.91 11.84 -4.95
C SER A 88 23.70 12.27 -3.50
N ALA A 89 24.73 12.18 -2.66
CA ALA A 89 24.67 12.59 -1.26
C ALA A 89 24.40 14.09 -1.11
N ARG A 90 25.11 14.93 -1.89
CA ARG A 90 24.89 16.39 -1.90
C ARG A 90 23.45 16.73 -2.31
N LEU A 91 22.96 16.05 -3.33
CA LEU A 91 21.59 16.24 -3.82
C LEU A 91 20.54 15.82 -2.78
N ALA A 92 20.72 14.65 -2.15
CA ALA A 92 19.81 14.16 -1.12
C ALA A 92 19.69 15.15 0.04
N SER A 93 20.83 15.65 0.55
CA SER A 93 20.84 16.68 1.62
C SER A 93 20.20 18.01 1.18
N GLY A 94 20.36 18.40 -0.09
CA GLY A 94 19.80 19.64 -0.63
C GLY A 94 18.28 19.58 -0.83
N VAL A 95 17.79 18.50 -1.44
CA VAL A 95 16.36 18.25 -1.65
C VAL A 95 15.64 18.18 -0.30
N ASN A 96 16.20 17.45 0.66
CA ASN A 96 15.58 17.24 1.96
C ASN A 96 15.33 18.57 2.70
N ARG A 97 16.27 19.53 2.60
CA ARG A 97 16.13 20.84 3.24
C ARG A 97 15.22 21.82 2.51
N GLN A 98 15.21 21.81 1.18
CA GLN A 98 14.52 22.86 0.41
C GLN A 98 13.14 22.45 -0.06
N VAL A 99 12.96 21.17 -0.41
CA VAL A 99 11.76 20.71 -1.10
C VAL A 99 10.76 20.10 -0.13
N ALA A 100 11.24 19.38 0.89
CA ALA A 100 10.39 18.71 1.84
C ALA A 100 9.36 19.66 2.46
N ASP A 101 9.75 20.90 2.78
CA ASP A 101 8.85 21.84 3.47
C ASP A 101 7.70 22.38 2.60
N GLY A 102 7.78 22.26 1.28
CA GLY A 102 6.76 22.81 0.37
C GLY A 102 6.00 21.79 -0.45
N ASP A 103 6.53 20.58 -0.62
CA ASP A 103 5.90 19.51 -1.40
C ASP A 103 6.17 18.15 -0.74
N PRO A 104 5.14 17.47 -0.20
CA PRO A 104 5.29 16.19 0.50
C PRO A 104 5.52 14.99 -0.46
N ILE A 105 5.27 15.15 -1.76
CA ILE A 105 5.47 14.11 -2.78
C ILE A 105 6.91 14.12 -3.30
N ALA A 106 7.55 15.28 -3.38
CA ALA A 106 8.90 15.41 -3.89
C ALA A 106 9.97 14.56 -3.16
N PRO A 107 9.97 14.42 -1.82
CA PRO A 107 10.83 13.46 -1.10
C PRO A 107 10.69 12.01 -1.59
N ILE A 108 9.45 11.57 -1.84
CA ILE A 108 9.13 10.21 -2.29
C ILE A 108 9.74 9.96 -3.66
N LEU A 109 9.50 10.89 -4.59
CA LEU A 109 10.02 10.80 -5.96
C LEU A 109 11.55 10.85 -6.00
N THR A 110 12.16 11.71 -5.17
CA THR A 110 13.62 11.83 -5.08
C THR A 110 14.25 10.55 -4.57
N ARG A 111 13.70 9.97 -3.49
CA ARG A 111 14.17 8.68 -2.95
C ARG A 111 14.18 7.61 -4.04
N ARG A 112 13.05 7.44 -4.74
CA ARG A 112 12.88 6.41 -5.77
C ARG A 112 13.80 6.63 -6.96
N ALA A 113 13.87 7.86 -7.47
CA ALA A 113 14.75 8.21 -8.59
C ALA A 113 16.22 7.96 -8.25
N LEU A 114 16.67 8.41 -7.07
CA LEU A 114 18.07 8.35 -6.68
C LEU A 114 18.51 6.92 -6.38
N LEU A 115 17.72 6.15 -5.64
CA LEU A 115 18.03 4.74 -5.36
C LEU A 115 18.02 3.92 -6.65
N ALA A 116 17.01 4.10 -7.51
CA ALA A 116 16.94 3.38 -8.78
C ALA A 116 18.16 3.66 -9.66
N TYR A 117 18.56 4.94 -9.76
CA TYR A 117 19.76 5.35 -10.48
C TYR A 117 21.04 4.73 -9.90
N ILE A 118 21.24 4.80 -8.58
CA ILE A 118 22.44 4.23 -7.94
C ILE A 118 22.55 2.74 -8.22
N ILE A 119 21.45 1.98 -8.12
CA ILE A 119 21.44 0.54 -8.36
C ILE A 119 21.71 0.22 -9.83
N ASP A 120 21.06 0.93 -10.76
CA ASP A 120 21.28 0.73 -12.20
C ASP A 120 22.74 1.01 -12.59
N ARG A 121 23.34 2.06 -12.01
CA ARG A 121 24.77 2.38 -12.20
C ARG A 121 25.68 1.30 -11.62
N TRP A 122 25.36 0.78 -10.43
CA TRP A 122 26.14 -0.29 -9.81
C TRP A 122 26.11 -1.58 -10.65
N ILE A 123 24.93 -1.98 -11.14
CA ILE A 123 24.75 -3.13 -12.04
C ILE A 123 25.54 -2.90 -13.33
N SER A 124 25.40 -1.73 -13.96
CA SER A 124 26.09 -1.37 -15.21
C SER A 124 27.62 -1.36 -15.11
N LEU A 125 28.16 -1.16 -13.91
CA LEU A 125 29.60 -1.17 -13.63
C LEU A 125 30.12 -2.55 -13.16
N GLY A 126 29.27 -3.58 -13.25
CA GLY A 126 29.61 -4.98 -13.00
C GLY A 126 29.41 -5.44 -11.56
N SER A 127 28.55 -4.76 -10.78
CA SER A 127 28.14 -5.16 -9.43
C SER A 127 29.31 -5.48 -8.48
N LYS A 128 30.43 -4.77 -8.63
CA LYS A 128 31.62 -4.98 -7.81
C LYS A 128 31.35 -4.56 -6.36
N PRO A 129 32.01 -5.19 -5.36
CA PRO A 129 31.99 -4.70 -3.99
C PRO A 129 32.34 -3.21 -3.93
N LEU A 130 31.67 -2.48 -3.06
CA LEU A 130 31.90 -1.05 -2.90
C LEU A 130 33.25 -0.80 -2.23
N SER A 131 33.91 0.29 -2.62
CA SER A 131 35.08 0.79 -1.88
C SER A 131 34.63 1.41 -0.56
N LYS A 132 35.51 1.48 0.45
CA LYS A 132 35.20 2.11 1.75
C LYS A 132 34.62 3.53 1.61
N GLY A 133 35.14 4.33 0.68
CA GLY A 133 34.62 5.68 0.43
C GLY A 133 33.22 5.67 -0.21
N ALA A 134 32.95 4.70 -1.09
CA ALA A 134 31.62 4.49 -1.66
C ALA A 134 30.62 4.02 -0.58
N ASP A 135 31.02 3.10 0.31
CA ASP A 135 30.18 2.67 1.44
C ASP A 135 29.80 3.83 2.36
N GLN A 136 30.76 4.69 2.71
CA GLN A 136 30.50 5.87 3.54
C GLN A 136 29.56 6.87 2.84
N ALA A 137 29.76 7.10 1.54
CA ALA A 137 28.87 7.97 0.76
C ALA A 137 27.45 7.39 0.67
N LEU A 138 27.31 6.08 0.44
CA LEU A 138 26.01 5.39 0.43
C LEU A 138 25.32 5.49 1.79
N ALA A 139 26.05 5.25 2.89
CA ALA A 139 25.49 5.40 4.24
C ALA A 139 24.98 6.83 4.51
N SER A 140 25.69 7.85 4.02
CA SER A 140 25.22 9.24 4.10
C SER A 140 23.94 9.47 3.31
N ILE A 141 23.84 8.93 2.09
CA ILE A 141 22.62 9.01 1.26
C ILE A 141 21.45 8.34 1.98
N VAL A 142 21.64 7.13 2.51
CA VAL A 142 20.60 6.39 3.22
C VAL A 142 20.07 7.16 4.42
N LYS A 143 20.97 7.74 5.24
CA LYS A 143 20.58 8.59 6.38
C LYS A 143 19.70 9.77 5.95
N GLU A 144 20.08 10.46 4.89
CA GLU A 144 19.33 11.60 4.37
C GLU A 144 17.96 11.20 3.78
N LEU A 145 17.93 10.15 2.95
CA LEU A 145 16.69 9.66 2.34
C LEU A 145 15.73 9.10 3.39
N TYR A 146 16.23 8.39 4.40
CA TYR A 146 15.41 7.86 5.49
C TYR A 146 14.92 8.97 6.42
N GLY A 147 15.77 9.94 6.77
CA GLY A 147 15.35 11.13 7.50
C GLY A 147 14.27 11.92 6.74
N SER A 148 14.38 12.01 5.42
CA SER A 148 13.37 12.62 4.56
C SER A 148 12.05 11.83 4.55
N HIS A 149 12.12 10.49 4.51
CA HIS A 149 10.97 9.61 4.66
C HIS A 149 10.22 9.88 5.96
N LEU A 150 10.92 9.81 7.10
CA LEU A 150 10.32 10.06 8.41
C LEU A 150 9.72 11.47 8.51
N SER A 151 10.43 12.48 8.03
CA SER A 151 9.95 13.86 8.04
C SER A 151 8.69 14.04 7.20
N SER A 152 8.62 13.36 6.04
CA SER A 152 7.42 13.38 5.19
C SER A 152 6.23 12.72 5.89
N LEU A 153 6.45 11.55 6.51
CA LEU A 153 5.41 10.85 7.26
C LEU A 153 4.91 11.66 8.45
N LEU A 154 5.79 12.29 9.23
CA LEU A 154 5.38 13.06 10.42
C LEU A 154 4.53 14.30 10.11
N ARG A 155 4.60 14.82 8.88
CA ARG A 155 3.72 15.91 8.42
C ARG A 155 2.33 15.42 8.02
N LYS A 156 2.18 14.12 7.84
CA LYS A 156 0.96 13.44 7.46
C LYS A 156 0.43 12.72 8.70
N ARG A 157 -0.84 12.92 9.01
CA ARG A 157 -1.42 12.46 10.29
C ARG A 157 -2.40 11.30 10.16
N VAL A 158 -2.62 10.85 8.93
CA VAL A 158 -3.57 9.80 8.57
C VAL A 158 -2.91 8.89 7.55
N VAL A 159 -3.08 7.59 7.71
CA VAL A 159 -2.87 6.61 6.63
C VAL A 159 -4.14 6.47 5.83
N GLU A 160 -4.03 6.69 4.52
CA GLU A 160 -5.01 6.25 3.55
C GLU A 160 -4.44 5.07 2.77
N TYR A 161 -5.05 3.91 2.96
CA TYR A 161 -4.66 2.68 2.30
C TYR A 161 -5.53 2.43 1.06
N LEU A 162 -4.93 2.40 -0.13
CA LEU A 162 -5.60 1.94 -1.35
C LEU A 162 -5.70 0.42 -1.29
N HIS A 163 -6.87 -0.07 -0.86
CA HIS A 163 -7.18 -1.47 -0.74
C HIS A 163 -7.53 -2.06 -2.11
N ILE A 164 -6.54 -2.66 -2.76
CA ILE A 164 -6.79 -3.50 -3.93
C ILE A 164 -7.23 -4.87 -3.44
N SER A 165 -8.48 -5.22 -3.73
CA SER A 165 -9.04 -6.48 -3.24
C SER A 165 -8.23 -7.69 -3.67
N LYS A 166 -8.00 -8.58 -2.70
CA LYS A 166 -7.17 -9.79 -2.78
C LYS A 166 -5.67 -9.56 -3.01
N SER A 167 -5.20 -8.38 -2.64
CA SER A 167 -3.77 -8.05 -2.51
C SER A 167 -3.32 -7.92 -1.04
N GLY A 168 -4.00 -8.55 -0.08
CA GLY A 168 -3.60 -8.54 1.34
C GLY A 168 -4.12 -7.35 2.16
N GLY A 169 -5.05 -6.56 1.63
CA GLY A 169 -5.52 -5.34 2.30
C GLY A 169 -6.39 -5.54 3.52
N THR A 170 -7.09 -6.66 3.63
CA THR A 170 -7.77 -7.04 4.88
C THR A 170 -6.74 -7.22 5.99
N SER A 171 -5.70 -8.03 5.79
CA SER A 171 -4.61 -8.23 6.76
C SER A 171 -3.91 -6.92 7.12
N PHE A 172 -3.69 -6.01 6.14
CA PHE A 172 -3.11 -4.69 6.42
C PHE A 172 -4.01 -3.84 7.33
N SER A 173 -5.33 -3.88 7.12
CA SER A 173 -6.30 -3.15 7.94
C SER A 173 -6.38 -3.71 9.36
N TYR A 174 -6.33 -5.04 9.53
CA TYR A 174 -6.24 -5.67 10.85
C TYR A 174 -4.91 -5.36 11.53
N ALA A 175 -3.80 -5.30 10.79
CA ALA A 175 -2.54 -4.85 11.37
C ALA A 175 -2.64 -3.41 11.88
N ALA A 176 -3.29 -2.49 11.15
CA ALA A 176 -3.56 -1.14 11.66
C ALA A 176 -4.36 -1.18 12.97
N ARG A 177 -5.42 -2.00 13.03
CA ARG A 177 -6.24 -2.20 14.24
C ARG A 177 -5.40 -2.74 15.42
N TYR A 178 -4.57 -3.77 15.20
CA TYR A 178 -3.72 -4.34 16.25
C TYR A 178 -2.56 -3.45 16.67
N ASN A 179 -2.15 -2.52 15.80
CA ASN A 179 -1.31 -1.40 16.22
C ASN A 179 -2.12 -0.28 16.88
N ARG A 180 -3.39 -0.47 17.24
CA ARG A 180 -4.25 0.51 17.94
C ARG A 180 -4.43 1.83 17.16
N CYS A 181 -4.45 1.76 15.83
CA CYS A 181 -4.85 2.89 15.02
C CYS A 181 -6.35 3.14 15.15
N SER A 182 -6.73 4.38 15.45
CA SER A 182 -8.15 4.78 15.39
C SER A 182 -8.64 4.68 13.94
N MET A 183 -9.69 3.91 13.70
CA MET A 183 -10.25 3.66 12.37
C MET A 183 -11.76 3.42 12.47
N PRO A 184 -12.52 3.60 11.37
CA PRO A 184 -13.92 3.16 11.36
C PRO A 184 -14.00 1.62 11.40
N GLY A 185 -15.19 1.09 11.69
CA GLY A 185 -15.45 -0.35 11.77
C GLY A 185 -15.05 -1.15 10.52
N GLY A 186 -15.05 -2.48 10.67
CA GLY A 186 -14.59 -3.41 9.64
C GLY A 186 -13.14 -3.13 9.22
N ILE A 187 -12.89 -3.10 7.92
CA ILE A 187 -11.55 -2.87 7.35
C ILE A 187 -11.17 -1.39 7.19
N GLY A 188 -11.77 -0.50 7.99
CA GLY A 188 -11.46 0.93 7.98
C GLY A 188 -12.11 1.70 6.83
N GLN A 189 -13.28 1.27 6.38
CA GLN A 189 -14.01 1.89 5.25
C GLN A 189 -15.17 2.75 5.75
N PRO A 190 -14.99 4.07 5.93
CA PRO A 190 -16.10 4.94 6.31
C PRO A 190 -17.11 5.03 5.16
N GLN A 191 -18.33 4.50 5.36
CA GLN A 191 -19.38 4.47 4.35
C GLN A 191 -19.69 5.87 3.77
N ASP A 192 -19.62 6.91 4.60
CA ASP A 192 -19.84 8.32 4.24
C ASP A 192 -18.81 8.88 3.22
N LEU A 193 -17.69 8.18 3.00
CA LEU A 193 -16.71 8.56 1.98
C LEU A 193 -16.92 7.85 0.63
N GLY A 194 -17.81 6.85 0.54
CA GLY A 194 -18.11 6.16 -0.72
C GLY A 194 -16.96 5.32 -1.30
N ASP A 195 -16.03 4.91 -0.43
CA ASP A 195 -14.81 4.12 -0.69
C ASP A 195 -15.02 2.61 -0.87
N VAL A 196 -16.28 2.20 -0.93
CA VAL A 196 -16.69 0.80 -0.93
C VAL A 196 -16.41 0.12 -2.27
N PRO A 197 -16.11 -1.19 -2.26
CA PRO A 197 -15.83 -1.97 -3.47
C PRO A 197 -16.97 -1.91 -4.50
N ARG A 198 -16.61 -1.78 -5.78
CA ARG A 198 -17.54 -1.74 -6.91
C ARG A 198 -17.31 -2.90 -7.89
N TRP A 199 -17.39 -4.11 -7.36
CA TRP A 199 -17.04 -5.33 -8.10
C TRP A 199 -18.13 -5.76 -9.07
N ILE A 200 -19.38 -5.75 -8.61
CA ILE A 200 -20.49 -6.45 -9.27
C ILE A 200 -21.45 -5.44 -9.89
N ASN A 201 -21.79 -5.66 -11.16
CA ASN A 201 -22.87 -4.97 -11.85
C ASN A 201 -24.19 -5.54 -11.34
N ARG A 202 -24.90 -4.75 -10.52
CA ARG A 202 -26.14 -5.16 -9.89
C ARG A 202 -27.22 -5.62 -10.86
N THR A 203 -27.34 -4.93 -12.00
CA THR A 203 -28.37 -5.22 -12.98
C THR A 203 -28.08 -6.55 -13.69
N ALA A 204 -26.85 -6.73 -14.16
CA ALA A 204 -26.43 -7.97 -14.80
C ALA A 204 -26.50 -9.16 -13.82
N PHE A 205 -26.03 -8.98 -12.58
CA PHE A 205 -26.12 -10.01 -11.54
C PHE A 205 -27.56 -10.40 -11.25
N GLY A 206 -28.46 -9.43 -11.04
CA GLY A 206 -29.87 -9.71 -10.76
C GLY A 206 -30.58 -10.45 -11.89
N GLN A 207 -30.20 -10.21 -13.15
CA GLN A 207 -30.76 -10.93 -14.31
C GLN A 207 -30.36 -12.40 -14.33
N VAL A 208 -29.09 -12.71 -14.03
CA VAL A 208 -28.58 -14.09 -14.10
C VAL A 208 -28.75 -14.86 -12.78
N ALA A 209 -28.89 -14.16 -11.66
CA ALA A 209 -29.01 -14.73 -10.32
C ALA A 209 -30.45 -14.70 -9.77
N ASN A 210 -31.45 -14.62 -10.66
CA ASN A 210 -32.88 -14.62 -10.32
C ASN A 210 -33.26 -13.59 -9.24
N GLY A 211 -32.72 -12.38 -9.35
CA GLY A 211 -32.98 -11.28 -8.42
C GLY A 211 -32.21 -11.34 -7.09
N ALA A 212 -31.30 -12.31 -6.90
CA ALA A 212 -30.40 -12.34 -5.76
C ALA A 212 -29.56 -11.04 -5.67
N ARG A 213 -29.07 -10.74 -4.46
CA ARG A 213 -28.29 -9.54 -4.17
C ARG A 213 -27.06 -9.88 -3.35
N VAL A 214 -26.02 -9.09 -3.56
CA VAL A 214 -24.71 -9.17 -2.88
C VAL A 214 -24.26 -7.74 -2.55
N THR A 215 -23.51 -7.59 -1.46
CA THR A 215 -23.18 -6.29 -0.84
C THR A 215 -22.38 -5.36 -1.79
N TRP A 216 -21.51 -5.93 -2.63
CA TRP A 216 -20.60 -5.18 -3.51
C TRP A 216 -21.16 -4.89 -4.91
N SER A 217 -22.49 -4.86 -5.03
CA SER A 217 -23.22 -4.67 -6.29
C SER A 217 -23.36 -3.18 -6.66
N MET A 218 -22.24 -2.49 -6.81
CA MET A 218 -22.18 -1.03 -7.08
C MET A 218 -21.47 -0.65 -8.38
N TYR A 219 -21.02 -1.62 -9.18
CA TYR A 219 -20.41 -1.30 -10.48
C TYR A 219 -21.40 -0.55 -11.39
N GLY A 220 -20.90 0.44 -12.13
CA GLY A 220 -21.69 1.29 -13.03
C GLY A 220 -22.11 2.62 -12.41
N ARG A 221 -21.97 2.78 -11.08
CA ARG A 221 -21.99 4.08 -10.43
C ARG A 221 -20.61 4.69 -10.59
N VAL A 222 -20.47 5.73 -11.39
CA VAL A 222 -19.15 6.36 -11.64
C VAL A 222 -18.76 7.24 -10.46
N GLN A 223 -19.62 8.18 -10.08
CA GLN A 223 -19.34 9.13 -9.01
C GLN A 223 -19.34 8.45 -7.63
N ARG A 224 -18.47 8.93 -6.75
CA ARG A 224 -18.49 8.69 -5.30
C ARG A 224 -19.72 9.36 -4.68
N GLU A 225 -20.48 8.62 -3.88
CA GLU A 225 -21.67 9.14 -3.17
C GLU A 225 -21.32 9.84 -1.86
N GLY A 226 -20.02 10.03 -1.59
CA GLY A 226 -19.50 10.51 -0.32
C GLY A 226 -19.57 12.03 -0.16
N LYS A 227 -19.51 12.49 1.09
CA LYS A 227 -19.60 13.92 1.46
C LYS A 227 -18.31 14.71 1.21
N ALA A 228 -17.19 14.02 1.03
CA ALA A 228 -15.88 14.61 0.85
C ALA A 228 -15.33 14.25 -0.54
N THR A 229 -15.32 15.23 -1.43
CA THR A 229 -14.94 15.05 -2.84
C THR A 229 -13.52 15.51 -3.11
N SER A 230 -12.99 16.42 -2.29
CA SER A 230 -11.61 16.88 -2.30
C SER A 230 -10.76 16.23 -1.21
N CYS A 231 -9.43 16.29 -1.36
CA CYS A 231 -8.49 15.80 -0.34
C CYS A 231 -8.59 16.58 0.97
N GLU A 232 -8.88 17.87 0.91
CA GLU A 232 -9.04 18.74 2.08
C GLU A 232 -10.31 18.40 2.86
N GLU A 233 -11.45 18.27 2.17
CA GLU A 233 -12.71 17.82 2.78
C GLU A 233 -12.56 16.43 3.39
N ARG A 234 -11.84 15.55 2.69
CA ARG A 234 -11.60 14.17 3.13
C ARG A 234 -10.77 14.14 4.40
N LEU A 235 -9.65 14.86 4.43
CA LEU A 235 -8.83 14.96 5.63
C LEU A 235 -9.61 15.61 6.78
N SER A 236 -10.40 16.65 6.51
CA SER A 236 -11.26 17.29 7.52
C SER A 236 -12.29 16.32 8.08
N TYR A 237 -12.89 15.46 7.24
CA TYR A 237 -13.83 14.43 7.68
C TYR A 237 -13.13 13.41 8.59
N ILE A 238 -11.98 12.89 8.17
CA ILE A 238 -11.21 11.88 8.92
C ILE A 238 -10.77 12.45 10.27
N ASP A 239 -10.23 13.67 10.29
CA ASP A 239 -9.86 14.40 11.50
C ASP A 239 -11.03 14.56 12.47
N SER A 240 -12.21 14.95 11.96
CA SER A 240 -13.38 15.21 12.80
C SER A 240 -13.84 13.96 13.55
N ARG A 241 -13.54 12.78 13.00
CA ARG A 241 -13.79 11.47 13.61
C ARG A 241 -12.61 10.92 14.39
N ARG A 242 -11.52 11.68 14.51
CA ARG A 242 -10.28 11.30 15.18
C ARG A 242 -9.61 10.05 14.57
N TYR A 243 -9.97 9.67 13.35
CA TYR A 243 -9.37 8.52 12.67
C TYR A 243 -7.91 8.79 12.30
N GLN A 244 -7.09 7.76 12.41
CA GLN A 244 -5.68 7.71 12.01
C GLN A 244 -5.46 6.79 10.80
N TYR A 245 -6.41 5.89 10.54
CA TYR A 245 -6.37 4.98 9.40
C TYR A 245 -7.72 4.95 8.70
N VAL A 246 -7.69 5.00 7.36
CA VAL A 246 -8.84 4.71 6.49
C VAL A 246 -8.39 3.87 5.30
N SER A 247 -9.32 3.09 4.77
CA SER A 247 -9.16 2.22 3.62
C SER A 247 -10.07 2.66 2.48
N ASN A 248 -9.53 2.72 1.27
CA ASN A 248 -10.20 3.03 0.02
C ASN A 248 -10.15 1.82 -0.91
N GLU A 249 -11.28 1.16 -1.16
CA GLU A 249 -11.35 -0.02 -2.05
C GLU A 249 -12.06 0.27 -3.38
N TYR A 250 -12.38 1.54 -3.66
CA TYR A 250 -12.94 1.93 -4.93
C TYR A 250 -11.84 2.27 -5.95
N THR A 251 -11.31 3.49 -5.87
CA THR A 251 -10.32 4.04 -6.80
C THR A 251 -9.71 5.31 -6.20
N LEU A 252 -8.59 5.76 -6.76
CA LEU A 252 -7.96 7.03 -6.40
C LEU A 252 -8.86 8.25 -6.64
N HIS A 253 -8.48 9.39 -6.07
CA HIS A 253 -9.33 10.57 -6.00
C HIS A 253 -9.42 11.33 -7.32
N GLY A 254 -10.55 12.00 -7.54
CA GLY A 254 -10.82 12.74 -8.78
C GLY A 254 -11.05 11.83 -9.98
N GLY A 255 -10.62 12.28 -11.15
CA GLY A 255 -10.73 11.48 -12.37
C GLY A 255 -12.14 11.37 -12.96
N GLU A 256 -13.11 12.17 -12.49
CA GLU A 256 -14.51 12.09 -12.95
C GLU A 256 -14.67 12.52 -14.43
N ALA A 257 -14.08 13.67 -14.78
CA ALA A 257 -14.10 14.18 -16.15
C ALA A 257 -13.03 13.52 -17.03
N ASP A 258 -11.87 13.23 -16.46
CA ASP A 258 -10.70 12.70 -17.16
C ASP A 258 -9.76 12.00 -16.16
N MET A 259 -9.36 10.77 -16.45
CA MET A 259 -8.40 9.99 -15.65
C MET A 259 -7.06 10.70 -15.45
N ALA A 260 -6.68 11.64 -16.32
CA ALA A 260 -5.46 12.43 -16.16
C ALA A 260 -5.52 13.38 -14.95
N ARG A 261 -6.72 13.65 -14.41
CA ARG A 261 -6.95 14.45 -13.19
C ARG A 261 -6.99 13.63 -11.91
N THR A 262 -6.80 12.32 -12.01
CA THR A 262 -6.70 11.45 -10.85
C THR A 262 -5.44 11.77 -10.05
N HIS A 263 -5.54 11.75 -8.73
CA HIS A 263 -4.45 12.11 -7.84
C HIS A 263 -4.48 11.32 -6.53
N VAL A 264 -3.35 11.33 -5.82
CA VAL A 264 -3.24 10.92 -4.42
C VAL A 264 -3.40 12.16 -3.53
N CYS A 265 -3.85 11.98 -2.28
CA CYS A 265 -3.92 13.10 -1.35
C CYS A 265 -2.53 13.33 -0.73
N ASP A 266 -1.96 14.50 -0.97
CA ASP A 266 -0.58 14.82 -0.59
C ASP A 266 -0.40 15.02 0.92
N ASN A 267 -1.49 15.26 1.64
CA ASN A 267 -1.59 15.51 3.08
C ASN A 267 -1.89 14.23 3.92
N VAL A 268 -1.95 13.06 3.29
CA VAL A 268 -2.08 11.75 3.94
C VAL A 268 -0.93 10.81 3.55
N ILE A 269 -0.68 9.81 4.37
CA ILE A 269 0.25 8.72 4.07
C ILE A 269 -0.46 7.74 3.15
N ASN A 270 -0.11 7.73 1.87
CA ASN A 270 -0.72 6.86 0.87
C ASN A 270 0.04 5.54 0.80
N ILE A 271 -0.67 4.44 1.05
CA ILE A 271 -0.09 3.09 1.04
C ILE A 271 -0.89 2.17 0.13
N VAL A 272 -0.23 1.29 -0.61
CA VAL A 272 -0.89 0.25 -1.42
C VAL A 272 -0.14 -1.06 -1.29
N THR A 273 -0.89 -2.17 -1.27
CA THR A 273 -0.32 -3.50 -1.45
C THR A 273 -0.70 -4.04 -2.82
N LEU A 274 0.31 -4.50 -3.55
CA LEU A 274 0.16 -5.14 -4.84
C LEU A 274 0.37 -6.65 -4.72
N ARG A 275 -0.17 -7.38 -5.68
CA ARG A 275 -0.03 -8.84 -5.79
C ARG A 275 0.06 -9.21 -7.26
N ASP A 276 0.70 -10.34 -7.55
CA ASP A 276 0.69 -10.94 -8.88
C ASP A 276 -0.74 -10.94 -9.45
N PRO A 277 -0.96 -10.35 -10.64
CA PRO A 277 -2.29 -10.18 -11.21
C PRO A 277 -3.07 -11.49 -11.36
N GLU A 278 -2.38 -12.59 -11.64
CA GLU A 278 -2.99 -13.89 -11.88
C GLU A 278 -3.44 -14.52 -10.57
N LYS A 279 -2.56 -14.56 -9.56
CA LYS A 279 -2.90 -15.01 -8.20
C LYS A 279 -4.03 -14.17 -7.62
N ARG A 280 -4.00 -12.85 -7.84
CA ARG A 280 -5.04 -11.92 -7.40
C ARG A 280 -6.38 -12.22 -8.09
N LEU A 281 -6.39 -12.34 -9.43
CA LEU A 281 -7.63 -12.65 -10.17
C LEU A 281 -8.23 -13.99 -9.73
N HIS A 282 -7.41 -15.03 -9.61
CA HIS A 282 -7.83 -16.35 -9.16
C HIS A 282 -8.45 -16.27 -7.75
N SER A 283 -7.73 -15.67 -6.80
CA SER A 283 -8.21 -15.48 -5.42
C SER A 283 -9.52 -14.67 -5.35
N HIS A 284 -9.67 -13.65 -6.20
CA HIS A 284 -10.86 -12.81 -6.24
C HIS A 284 -12.07 -13.56 -6.79
N LEU A 285 -11.91 -14.33 -7.86
CA LEU A 285 -12.99 -15.15 -8.41
C LEU A 285 -13.50 -16.16 -7.39
N HIS A 286 -12.61 -16.91 -6.74
CA HIS A 286 -13.02 -17.90 -5.73
C HIS A 286 -13.69 -17.26 -4.52
N TYR A 287 -13.16 -16.13 -4.04
CA TYR A 287 -13.81 -15.40 -2.95
C TYR A 287 -15.23 -14.96 -3.34
N MET A 288 -15.41 -14.37 -4.52
CA MET A 288 -16.75 -13.97 -4.96
C MET A 288 -17.68 -15.16 -5.15
N LEU A 289 -17.18 -16.28 -5.69
CA LEU A 289 -18.00 -17.47 -5.92
C LEU A 289 -18.60 -18.01 -4.62
N ALA A 290 -17.84 -18.01 -3.52
CA ALA A 290 -18.34 -18.39 -2.21
C ALA A 290 -19.56 -17.53 -1.79
N HIS A 291 -19.45 -16.21 -1.95
CA HIS A 291 -20.53 -15.26 -1.63
C HIS A 291 -21.72 -15.35 -2.58
N VAL A 292 -21.45 -15.52 -3.88
CA VAL A 292 -22.50 -15.70 -4.90
C VAL A 292 -23.27 -16.99 -4.66
N LYS A 293 -22.60 -18.08 -4.29
CA LYS A 293 -23.23 -19.35 -3.91
C LYS A 293 -24.20 -19.16 -2.75
N ARG A 294 -23.74 -18.56 -1.65
CA ARG A 294 -24.58 -18.23 -0.47
C ARG A 294 -25.79 -17.38 -0.87
N ALA A 295 -25.60 -16.35 -1.68
CA ALA A 295 -26.68 -15.45 -2.10
C ALA A 295 -27.76 -16.13 -2.95
N VAL A 296 -27.37 -17.02 -3.86
CA VAL A 296 -28.26 -17.71 -4.80
C VAL A 296 -28.96 -18.92 -4.15
N GLN A 297 -28.32 -19.56 -3.18
CA GLN A 297 -28.87 -20.74 -2.47
C GLN A 297 -29.83 -20.40 -1.34
N ARG A 298 -30.14 -19.12 -1.09
CA ARG A 298 -31.10 -18.74 -0.04
C ARG A 298 -32.47 -19.43 -0.26
N PRO A 299 -33.18 -19.87 0.79
CA PRO A 299 -34.40 -20.70 0.69
C PRO A 299 -35.52 -20.17 -0.19
N ARG A 300 -35.51 -18.86 -0.49
CA ARG A 300 -36.46 -18.22 -1.42
C ARG A 300 -36.28 -18.67 -2.87
N PHE A 301 -35.20 -19.37 -3.21
CA PHE A 301 -34.88 -19.81 -4.56
C PHE A 301 -34.81 -21.34 -4.64
N SER A 302 -35.93 -21.98 -5.01
CA SER A 302 -36.08 -23.45 -5.06
C SER A 302 -35.15 -24.17 -6.05
N ARG A 303 -34.36 -23.44 -6.85
CA ARG A 303 -33.36 -23.95 -7.82
C ARG A 303 -31.97 -23.32 -7.65
N GLY A 304 -31.65 -22.83 -6.45
CA GLY A 304 -30.44 -22.04 -6.21
C GLY A 304 -29.13 -22.76 -6.56
N ALA A 305 -29.00 -24.05 -6.23
CA ALA A 305 -27.79 -24.82 -6.54
C ALA A 305 -27.57 -24.99 -8.05
N ASP A 306 -28.58 -25.46 -8.79
CA ASP A 306 -28.49 -25.62 -10.25
C ASP A 306 -28.19 -24.29 -10.94
N LEU A 307 -28.83 -23.20 -10.49
CA LEU A 307 -28.61 -21.86 -11.04
C LEU A 307 -27.17 -21.39 -10.84
N PHE A 308 -26.60 -21.59 -9.64
CA PHE A 308 -25.22 -21.24 -9.34
C PHE A 308 -24.25 -21.95 -10.30
N HIS A 309 -24.34 -23.28 -10.41
CA HIS A 309 -23.45 -24.05 -11.26
C HIS A 309 -23.60 -23.69 -12.75
N THR A 310 -24.83 -23.67 -13.24
CA THR A 310 -25.13 -23.42 -14.66
C THR A 310 -24.76 -22.00 -15.11
N THR A 311 -24.72 -21.03 -14.17
CA THR A 311 -24.42 -19.63 -14.49
C THR A 311 -22.96 -19.27 -14.27
N PHE A 312 -22.40 -19.63 -13.11
CA PHE A 312 -21.10 -19.13 -12.68
C PHE A 312 -19.97 -20.15 -12.84
N CYS A 313 -20.29 -21.43 -13.02
CA CYS A 313 -19.28 -22.48 -13.17
C CYS A 313 -19.15 -22.97 -14.62
N THR A 314 -20.02 -22.51 -15.54
CA THR A 314 -20.03 -22.89 -16.96
C THR A 314 -18.99 -22.21 -17.85
N SER A 315 -17.96 -21.57 -17.27
CA SER A 315 -16.92 -20.82 -18.01
C SER A 315 -17.47 -19.82 -19.04
N ASN A 316 -18.74 -19.40 -18.91
CA ASN A 316 -19.37 -18.47 -19.84
C ASN A 316 -18.80 -17.08 -19.62
N ARG A 317 -17.81 -16.74 -20.44
CA ARG A 317 -17.09 -15.47 -20.36
C ARG A 317 -18.03 -14.26 -20.44
N SER A 318 -19.04 -14.27 -21.31
CA SER A 318 -19.94 -13.12 -21.47
C SER A 318 -20.75 -12.82 -20.21
N VAL A 319 -21.12 -13.86 -19.44
CA VAL A 319 -21.77 -13.67 -18.13
C VAL A 319 -20.81 -12.98 -17.16
N TRP A 320 -19.57 -13.47 -17.05
CA TRP A 320 -18.56 -12.90 -16.17
C TRP A 320 -18.19 -11.45 -16.54
N GLU A 321 -18.05 -11.16 -17.82
CA GLU A 321 -17.78 -9.81 -18.32
C GLU A 321 -18.93 -8.84 -18.02
N ALA A 322 -20.18 -9.29 -18.07
CA ALA A 322 -21.33 -8.47 -17.73
C ALA A 322 -21.48 -8.26 -16.22
N VAL A 323 -21.21 -9.30 -15.42
CA VAL A 323 -21.44 -9.33 -13.97
C VAL A 323 -20.32 -8.67 -13.19
N VAL A 324 -19.04 -8.89 -13.54
CA VAL A 324 -17.86 -8.35 -12.81
C VAL A 324 -16.82 -7.73 -13.74
N PRO A 325 -17.21 -6.76 -14.59
CA PRO A 325 -16.35 -6.20 -15.64
C PRO A 325 -14.99 -5.70 -15.14
N ALA A 326 -14.94 -5.00 -14.00
CA ALA A 326 -13.67 -4.49 -13.46
C ALA A 326 -12.72 -5.60 -13.04
N ILE A 327 -13.23 -6.72 -12.50
CA ILE A 327 -12.41 -7.84 -12.02
C ILE A 327 -11.82 -8.61 -13.20
N MET A 328 -12.61 -8.77 -14.26
CA MET A 328 -12.22 -9.50 -15.46
C MET A 328 -11.18 -8.77 -16.31
N ASP A 329 -11.00 -7.46 -16.13
CA ASP A 329 -10.18 -6.64 -17.00
C ASP A 329 -9.34 -5.63 -16.22
N ASN A 330 -8.11 -6.02 -15.85
CA ASN A 330 -7.09 -5.12 -15.34
C ASN A 330 -7.52 -4.31 -14.11
N TYR A 331 -8.03 -5.03 -13.10
CA TYR A 331 -8.59 -4.47 -11.87
C TYR A 331 -7.60 -3.56 -11.15
N MET A 332 -6.31 -3.94 -11.09
CA MET A 332 -5.33 -3.13 -10.37
C MET A 332 -5.14 -1.80 -11.05
N VAL A 333 -4.89 -1.77 -12.36
CA VAL A 333 -4.78 -0.52 -13.13
C VAL A 333 -6.03 0.32 -12.93
N ARG A 334 -7.24 -0.25 -13.03
CA ARG A 334 -8.51 0.47 -12.83
C ARG A 334 -8.59 1.20 -11.49
N SER A 335 -8.13 0.58 -10.40
CA SER A 335 -8.11 1.21 -9.06
C SER A 335 -7.20 2.43 -8.96
N PHE A 336 -6.25 2.63 -9.89
CA PHE A 336 -5.42 3.83 -9.94
C PHE A 336 -5.99 4.94 -10.83
N LEU A 337 -7.00 4.69 -11.66
CA LEU A 337 -7.37 5.65 -12.73
C LEU A 337 -8.44 6.67 -12.34
N GLY A 338 -8.88 6.68 -11.08
CA GLY A 338 -10.00 7.51 -10.64
C GLY A 338 -11.33 6.99 -11.15
N GLU A 339 -12.38 7.77 -10.95
CA GLU A 339 -13.76 7.30 -11.13
C GLU A 339 -14.10 6.91 -12.56
N ARG A 340 -13.73 7.75 -13.54
CA ARG A 340 -13.97 7.49 -14.95
C ARG A 340 -13.13 6.33 -15.47
N GLY A 341 -11.85 6.31 -15.12
CA GLY A 341 -10.94 5.29 -15.59
C GLY A 341 -11.21 3.91 -14.98
N PHE A 342 -11.72 3.84 -13.75
CA PHE A 342 -12.22 2.59 -13.16
C PHE A 342 -13.35 1.98 -14.01
N HIS A 343 -14.16 2.83 -14.65
CA HIS A 343 -15.29 2.47 -15.50
C HIS A 343 -14.97 2.47 -17.00
N THR A 344 -13.70 2.49 -17.40
CA THR A 344 -13.30 2.28 -18.80
C THR A 344 -14.00 1.03 -19.36
N PRO A 345 -14.52 1.02 -20.61
CA PRO A 345 -15.16 -0.17 -21.17
C PRO A 345 -14.27 -1.42 -21.03
N ILE A 346 -14.89 -2.60 -20.93
CA ILE A 346 -14.15 -3.84 -20.81
C ILE A 346 -13.22 -4.02 -22.02
N TRP A 347 -11.97 -4.42 -21.76
CA TRP A 347 -10.86 -4.51 -22.70
C TRP A 347 -10.37 -3.17 -23.26
N GLY A 348 -10.82 -2.05 -22.68
CA GLY A 348 -10.38 -0.70 -23.04
C GLY A 348 -9.14 -0.22 -22.28
N VAL A 349 -8.72 -0.93 -21.22
CA VAL A 349 -7.49 -0.59 -20.48
C VAL A 349 -6.27 -0.90 -21.37
N GLY A 350 -5.35 0.06 -21.46
CA GLY A 350 -4.25 0.02 -22.43
C GLY A 350 -3.06 0.90 -22.02
N PRO A 351 -2.10 1.16 -22.93
CA PRO A 351 -0.82 1.80 -22.56
C PRO A 351 -0.97 3.17 -21.87
N THR A 352 -1.89 4.02 -22.32
CA THR A 352 -2.14 5.33 -21.69
C THR A 352 -2.63 5.19 -20.25
N HIS A 353 -3.48 4.20 -19.99
CA HIS A 353 -3.99 3.90 -18.65
C HIS A 353 -2.85 3.42 -17.74
N VAL A 354 -2.00 2.51 -18.22
CA VAL A 354 -0.83 2.04 -17.48
C VAL A 354 0.10 3.21 -17.15
N ALA A 355 0.33 4.12 -18.09
CA ALA A 355 1.18 5.29 -17.85
C ALA A 355 0.63 6.21 -16.74
N VAL A 356 -0.69 6.42 -16.68
CA VAL A 356 -1.33 7.16 -15.58
C VAL A 356 -1.18 6.40 -14.25
N ALA A 357 -1.48 5.11 -14.23
CA ALA A 357 -1.38 4.29 -13.03
C ALA A 357 0.06 4.22 -12.47
N VAL A 358 1.06 4.08 -13.35
CA VAL A 358 2.48 4.13 -12.97
C VAL A 358 2.85 5.48 -12.36
N ARG A 359 2.40 6.59 -12.95
CA ARG A 359 2.66 7.94 -12.40
C ARG A 359 2.07 8.11 -11.00
N LEU A 360 0.88 7.55 -10.75
CA LEU A 360 0.23 7.62 -9.45
C LEU A 360 0.90 6.71 -8.43
N LEU A 361 1.25 5.47 -8.82
CA LEU A 361 1.99 4.54 -7.97
C LEU A 361 3.31 5.12 -7.46
N LEU A 362 4.03 5.87 -8.31
CA LEU A 362 5.29 6.52 -7.93
C LEU A 362 5.14 7.63 -6.88
N GLN A 363 3.92 8.07 -6.59
CA GLN A 363 3.64 9.09 -5.57
C GLN A 363 3.19 8.50 -4.22
N PHE A 364 2.95 7.19 -4.14
CA PHE A 364 2.62 6.53 -2.86
C PHE A 364 3.79 6.61 -1.88
N ASP A 365 3.53 6.86 -0.60
CA ASP A 365 4.57 6.90 0.43
C ASP A 365 5.28 5.56 0.59
N LEU A 366 4.52 4.47 0.54
CA LEU A 366 5.01 3.10 0.61
C LEU A 366 4.22 2.19 -0.34
N VAL A 367 4.94 1.31 -1.04
CA VAL A 367 4.34 0.25 -1.88
C VAL A 367 4.79 -1.10 -1.35
N LEU A 368 3.83 -1.97 -1.04
CA LEU A 368 4.09 -3.33 -0.59
C LEU A 368 3.85 -4.30 -1.77
N ASP A 369 4.69 -5.33 -1.84
CA ASP A 369 4.49 -6.47 -2.73
C ASP A 369 4.16 -7.69 -1.87
N LEU A 370 2.93 -8.19 -1.94
CA LEU A 370 2.48 -9.34 -1.16
C LEU A 370 3.28 -10.61 -1.51
N ASP A 371 3.72 -10.73 -2.76
CA ASP A 371 4.48 -11.90 -3.20
C ASP A 371 5.98 -11.81 -2.88
N ALA A 372 6.44 -10.71 -2.28
CA ALA A 372 7.82 -10.56 -1.80
C ALA A 372 8.08 -11.25 -0.43
N GLY A 373 7.04 -11.85 0.17
CA GLY A 373 7.13 -12.58 1.42
C GLY A 373 6.86 -11.72 2.66
N ASP A 374 6.63 -12.40 3.78
CA ASP A 374 6.24 -11.78 5.04
C ASP A 374 7.33 -10.86 5.61
N GLU A 375 8.59 -11.28 5.56
CA GLU A 375 9.76 -10.49 6.00
C GLU A 375 9.86 -9.14 5.27
N ALA A 376 9.48 -9.13 3.99
CA ALA A 376 9.48 -7.94 3.15
C ALA A 376 8.37 -6.95 3.59
N ALA A 377 7.19 -7.46 3.93
CA ALA A 377 6.10 -6.65 4.46
C ALA A 377 6.40 -6.15 5.88
N ASP A 378 6.95 -7.03 6.73
CA ASP A 378 7.33 -6.72 8.10
C ASP A 378 8.32 -5.57 8.17
N LEU A 379 9.36 -5.61 7.33
CA LEU A 379 10.32 -4.51 7.23
C LEU A 379 9.64 -3.18 6.87
N VAL A 380 8.71 -3.18 5.91
CA VAL A 380 7.99 -1.95 5.51
C VAL A 380 7.13 -1.42 6.65
N MET A 381 6.45 -2.29 7.38
CA MET A 381 5.54 -1.90 8.46
C MET A 381 6.32 -1.46 9.71
N GLN A 382 7.32 -2.23 10.13
CA GLN A 382 8.13 -1.91 11.31
C GLN A 382 9.02 -0.70 11.06
N GLN A 383 9.89 -0.75 10.05
CA GLN A 383 10.85 0.32 9.79
C GLN A 383 10.21 1.53 9.10
N GLY A 384 9.20 1.30 8.26
CA GLY A 384 8.56 2.37 7.49
C GLY A 384 7.45 3.10 8.25
N LEU A 385 6.67 2.41 9.09
CA LEU A 385 5.53 2.98 9.82
C LEU A 385 5.70 2.98 11.34
N GLY A 386 6.69 2.27 11.88
CA GLY A 386 6.82 2.06 13.32
C GLY A 386 5.76 1.12 13.88
N TRP A 387 5.21 0.21 13.06
CA TRP A 387 4.18 -0.75 13.49
C TRP A 387 4.82 -2.03 14.01
N GLY A 388 4.46 -2.45 15.23
CA GLY A 388 4.94 -3.68 15.84
C GLY A 388 4.17 -4.93 15.39
N LYS A 389 2.89 -4.79 15.02
CA LYS A 389 2.09 -5.87 14.43
C LYS A 389 2.06 -5.75 12.91
N THR A 390 2.37 -6.84 12.21
CA THR A 390 2.62 -6.85 10.76
C THR A 390 1.79 -7.92 10.06
N LEU A 391 1.89 -8.04 8.72
CA LEU A 391 1.15 -9.06 7.97
C LEU A 391 1.50 -10.49 8.41
N SER A 392 2.75 -10.74 8.83
CA SER A 392 3.19 -12.05 9.32
C SER A 392 2.50 -12.46 10.62
N THR A 393 2.10 -11.49 11.44
CA THR A 393 1.39 -11.72 12.71
C THR A 393 -0.13 -11.71 12.56
N VAL A 394 -0.65 -11.25 11.41
CA VAL A 394 -2.07 -10.99 11.20
C VAL A 394 -2.63 -11.88 10.09
N HIS A 395 -3.22 -13.00 10.50
CA HIS A 395 -3.85 -13.96 9.59
C HIS A 395 -5.38 -13.80 9.59
N ALA A 396 -5.87 -12.62 9.21
CA ALA A 396 -7.30 -12.37 9.10
C ALA A 396 -7.87 -12.88 7.76
N ARG A 397 -9.04 -13.55 7.82
CA ARG A 397 -9.89 -13.95 6.67
C ARG A 397 -9.16 -14.77 5.59
N SER A 398 -8.70 -15.97 5.95
CA SER A 398 -8.20 -16.93 4.96
C SER A 398 -9.30 -17.35 3.97
N LEU A 399 -8.91 -17.67 2.73
CA LEU A 399 -9.85 -18.18 1.73
C LEU A 399 -10.51 -19.48 2.22
N ASP A 400 -9.80 -20.28 3.01
CA ASP A 400 -10.29 -21.54 3.57
C ASP A 400 -11.41 -21.31 4.58
N LYS A 401 -11.29 -20.30 5.46
CA LYS A 401 -12.35 -19.91 6.41
C LYS A 401 -13.60 -19.46 5.66
N VAL A 402 -13.43 -18.59 4.66
CA VAL A 402 -14.55 -18.10 3.83
C VAL A 402 -15.22 -19.23 3.05
N SER A 403 -14.42 -20.12 2.47
CA SER A 403 -14.91 -21.26 1.70
C SER A 403 -15.71 -22.22 2.59
N THR A 404 -15.21 -22.49 3.80
CA THR A 404 -15.90 -23.30 4.81
C THR A 404 -17.21 -22.65 5.25
N ASN A 405 -17.19 -21.37 5.63
CA ASN A 405 -18.37 -20.62 6.11
C ASN A 405 -19.48 -20.50 5.05
N HIS A 406 -19.13 -20.62 3.76
CA HIS A 406 -20.10 -20.53 2.66
C HIS A 406 -20.32 -21.86 1.93
N ASN A 407 -19.85 -22.97 2.50
CA ASN A 407 -19.97 -24.31 1.92
C ASN A 407 -19.55 -24.34 0.43
N TYR A 408 -18.43 -23.70 0.12
CA TYR A 408 -17.88 -23.56 -1.22
C TYR A 408 -16.55 -24.31 -1.30
N SER A 409 -16.33 -25.05 -2.39
CA SER A 409 -15.00 -25.61 -2.71
C SER A 409 -14.49 -25.02 -4.02
N SER A 410 -13.20 -24.68 -4.08
CA SER A 410 -12.57 -24.22 -5.31
C SER A 410 -12.63 -25.26 -6.44
N GLU A 411 -12.65 -26.55 -6.08
CA GLU A 411 -12.76 -27.69 -7.01
C GLU A 411 -14.13 -27.75 -7.70
N GLU A 412 -15.19 -27.26 -7.03
CA GLU A 412 -16.56 -27.24 -7.53
C GLU A 412 -16.70 -26.36 -8.79
N CYS A 413 -15.92 -25.26 -8.83
CA CYS A 413 -15.98 -24.24 -9.87
C CYS A 413 -14.58 -23.71 -10.21
N ALA A 414 -13.72 -24.59 -10.73
CA ALA A 414 -12.34 -24.27 -11.06
C ALA A 414 -12.18 -23.15 -12.10
N ASN A 415 -13.16 -22.98 -13.01
CA ASN A 415 -13.18 -21.92 -14.03
C ASN A 415 -11.90 -21.83 -14.89
N GLU A 416 -11.22 -22.96 -15.11
CA GLU A 416 -9.93 -22.97 -15.84
C GLU A 416 -10.03 -22.41 -17.27
N GLN A 417 -11.13 -22.72 -17.97
CA GLN A 417 -11.32 -22.22 -19.34
C GLN A 417 -11.54 -20.70 -19.36
N LEU A 418 -12.30 -20.18 -18.39
CA LEU A 418 -12.47 -18.74 -18.20
C LEU A 418 -11.13 -18.06 -17.92
N LEU A 419 -10.37 -18.58 -16.95
CA LEU A 419 -9.05 -18.06 -16.59
C LEU A 419 -8.10 -18.08 -17.78
N ARG A 420 -8.04 -19.19 -18.53
CA ARG A 420 -7.22 -19.30 -19.75
C ARG A 420 -7.57 -18.23 -20.78
N ALA A 421 -8.84 -17.84 -20.90
CA ALA A 421 -9.28 -16.80 -21.82
C ALA A 421 -9.01 -15.37 -21.33
N VAL A 422 -8.87 -15.17 -20.02
CA VAL A 422 -8.84 -13.84 -19.37
C VAL A 422 -7.42 -13.44 -18.95
N LEU A 423 -6.63 -14.39 -18.47
CA LEU A 423 -5.25 -14.16 -18.01
C LEU A 423 -4.36 -13.49 -19.09
N PRO A 424 -4.39 -13.90 -20.37
CA PRO A 424 -3.62 -13.20 -21.41
C PRO A 424 -3.98 -11.72 -21.57
N ARG A 425 -5.17 -11.29 -21.13
CA ARG A 425 -5.63 -9.90 -21.20
C ARG A 425 -5.28 -9.05 -19.97
N GLN A 426 -4.68 -9.64 -18.93
CA GLN A 426 -4.23 -8.92 -17.74
C GLN A 426 -2.85 -8.25 -17.93
N GLU A 427 -2.41 -8.05 -19.18
CA GLU A 427 -1.09 -7.51 -19.47
C GLU A 427 -0.89 -6.09 -18.91
N PRO A 428 -1.86 -5.16 -18.97
CA PRO A 428 -1.77 -3.88 -18.26
C PRO A 428 -1.49 -4.03 -16.76
N ASP A 429 -2.21 -4.92 -16.06
CA ASP A 429 -1.95 -5.21 -14.64
C ASP A 429 -0.55 -5.79 -14.43
N ARG A 430 -0.08 -6.71 -15.29
CA ARG A 430 1.30 -7.24 -15.23
C ARG A 430 2.35 -6.17 -15.44
N GLN A 431 2.10 -5.17 -16.30
CA GLN A 431 3.02 -4.05 -16.50
C GLN A 431 3.09 -3.16 -15.26
N LEU A 432 1.94 -2.76 -14.72
CA LEU A 432 1.88 -1.99 -13.47
C LEU A 432 2.54 -2.73 -12.32
N TYR A 433 2.22 -4.02 -12.17
CA TYR A 433 2.78 -4.88 -11.13
C TYR A 433 4.30 -4.94 -11.18
N ARG A 434 4.92 -5.19 -12.35
CA ARG A 434 6.39 -5.21 -12.49
C ARG A 434 7.05 -3.89 -12.07
N VAL A 435 6.42 -2.75 -12.36
CA VAL A 435 6.88 -1.45 -11.84
C VAL A 435 6.72 -1.40 -10.33
N GLY A 436 5.58 -1.82 -9.80
CA GLY A 436 5.30 -1.90 -8.37
C GLY A 436 6.27 -2.78 -7.58
N GLN A 437 6.66 -3.94 -8.11
CA GLN A 437 7.69 -4.79 -7.51
C GLN A 437 9.03 -4.07 -7.42
N THR A 438 9.38 -3.30 -8.45
CA THR A 438 10.61 -2.49 -8.45
C THR A 438 10.53 -1.38 -7.41
N VAL A 439 9.38 -0.71 -7.29
CA VAL A 439 9.16 0.35 -6.30
C VAL A 439 9.19 -0.21 -4.87
N SER A 440 8.48 -1.30 -4.61
CA SER A 440 8.50 -2.04 -3.34
C SER A 440 9.91 -2.47 -2.97
N PHE A 441 10.67 -3.02 -3.92
CA PHE A 441 12.09 -3.36 -3.72
C PHE A 441 12.93 -2.14 -3.31
N LEU A 442 12.76 -0.98 -3.96
CA LEU A 442 13.50 0.24 -3.61
C LEU A 442 13.14 0.76 -2.22
N ASP A 443 11.86 0.76 -1.87
CA ASP A 443 11.39 1.18 -0.54
C ASP A 443 11.95 0.23 0.54
N ARG A 444 11.87 -1.10 0.34
CA ARG A 444 12.47 -2.10 1.23
C ARG A 444 13.98 -1.96 1.35
N LEU A 445 14.67 -1.74 0.24
CA LEU A 445 16.11 -1.56 0.27
C LEU A 445 16.50 -0.36 1.13
N LEU A 446 15.83 0.79 0.98
CA LEU A 446 16.11 1.94 1.85
C LEU A 446 15.93 1.57 3.33
N LEU A 447 14.81 0.95 3.66
CA LEU A 447 14.45 0.63 5.04
C LEU A 447 15.42 -0.39 5.65
N ALA A 448 15.80 -1.43 4.91
CA ALA A 448 16.80 -2.42 5.35
C ALA A 448 18.16 -1.74 5.60
N LEU A 449 18.59 -0.87 4.67
CA LEU A 449 19.84 -0.12 4.81
C LEU A 449 19.80 0.82 6.02
N ALA A 450 18.67 1.48 6.27
CA ALA A 450 18.47 2.34 7.43
C ALA A 450 18.58 1.55 8.75
N GLY A 451 17.88 0.42 8.85
CA GLY A 451 17.94 -0.48 10.01
C GLY A 451 19.36 -0.97 10.28
N ARG A 452 20.12 -1.36 9.24
CA ARG A 452 21.53 -1.77 9.39
C ARG A 452 22.47 -0.64 9.84
N LEU A 453 22.10 0.62 9.59
CA LEU A 453 22.83 1.79 10.10
C LEU A 453 22.41 2.16 11.54
N GLY A 454 21.59 1.33 12.19
CA GLY A 454 21.05 1.59 13.53
C GLY A 454 20.00 2.70 13.55
N LEU A 455 19.48 3.11 12.38
CA LEU A 455 18.40 4.09 12.33
C LEU A 455 17.11 3.36 12.69
N GLN A 456 16.49 3.75 13.80
CA GLN A 456 15.20 3.21 14.21
C GLN A 456 14.07 4.05 13.63
N PRO A 457 12.86 3.49 13.42
CA PRO A 457 11.66 4.32 13.33
C PRO A 457 11.56 5.17 14.60
N LEU A 458 11.03 6.39 14.49
CA LEU A 458 10.80 7.20 15.69
C LEU A 458 9.85 6.46 16.62
N GLN A 459 10.39 6.03 17.75
CA GLN A 459 9.58 5.64 18.89
C GLN A 459 9.09 6.94 19.55
N PRO A 460 7.82 7.04 19.97
CA PRO A 460 7.42 8.11 20.85
C PRO A 460 8.30 8.04 22.10
N PRO A 461 8.57 9.18 22.74
CA PRO A 461 9.14 9.12 24.07
C PRO A 461 8.25 8.23 24.93
N ALA A 462 8.79 7.12 25.44
CA ALA A 462 8.18 6.40 26.55
C ALA A 462 7.76 7.46 27.56
N ALA A 463 6.50 7.44 28.00
CA ALA A 463 5.80 8.54 28.67
C ALA A 463 6.51 9.02 29.96
N ALA A 464 7.65 9.68 29.80
CA ALA A 464 8.44 10.32 30.83
C ALA A 464 7.92 11.75 30.86
N GLY A 465 7.04 12.01 31.83
CA GLY A 465 6.32 13.28 31.95
C GLY A 465 7.22 14.51 31.84
N GLY A 466 6.76 15.50 31.07
CA GLY A 466 7.32 16.85 31.09
C GLY A 466 7.50 17.47 29.71
N GLY A 467 6.66 18.46 29.40
CA GLY A 467 6.56 19.09 28.08
C GLY A 467 7.85 19.71 27.53
N ALA A 468 8.23 19.25 26.33
CA ALA A 468 8.96 19.99 25.28
C ALA A 468 9.26 19.04 24.08
N GLY A 469 8.23 18.52 23.41
CA GLY A 469 8.34 17.28 22.60
C GLY A 469 8.85 17.41 21.15
N ALA A 470 8.46 18.40 20.35
CA ALA A 470 8.69 18.31 18.89
C ALA A 470 10.13 18.67 18.44
N ALA A 471 10.68 19.79 18.92
CA ALA A 471 12.02 20.24 18.53
C ALA A 471 13.15 19.36 19.11
N ARG A 472 12.92 18.75 20.29
CA ARG A 472 13.86 17.81 20.91
C ARG A 472 13.89 16.47 20.19
N VAL A 473 12.76 15.97 19.69
CA VAL A 473 12.72 14.71 18.91
C VAL A 473 13.50 14.88 17.60
N ALA A 474 13.27 15.96 16.84
CA ALA A 474 14.05 16.25 15.62
C ALA A 474 15.56 16.44 15.89
N ALA A 475 15.92 17.08 17.01
CA ALA A 475 17.32 17.26 17.41
C ALA A 475 17.97 15.96 17.95
N ARG A 476 17.19 15.04 18.53
CA ARG A 476 17.64 13.72 19.01
C ARG A 476 17.91 12.76 17.85
N ILE A 477 17.13 12.82 16.76
CA ILE A 477 17.41 12.09 15.51
C ILE A 477 18.83 12.39 14.98
N ALA A 478 19.33 13.62 15.20
CA ALA A 478 20.66 14.03 14.77
C ALA A 478 21.80 13.62 15.74
N ARG A 479 21.49 13.11 16.94
CA ARG A 479 22.46 12.81 18.01
C ARG A 479 22.19 11.43 18.60
N SER A 480 22.74 10.40 17.96
CA SER A 480 22.73 9.02 18.47
C SER A 480 23.79 8.88 19.58
N GLU A 481 23.38 8.75 20.84
CA GLU A 481 24.23 8.28 21.94
C GLU A 481 23.62 7.00 22.55
N GLU A 482 24.49 6.02 22.81
CA GLU A 482 24.18 4.63 23.17
C GLU A 482 23.93 4.43 24.67
N GLY A 483 22.98 3.54 24.99
CA GLY A 483 22.81 2.94 26.33
C GLY A 483 21.35 2.71 26.71
N ALA A 484 20.89 1.46 26.68
CA ALA A 484 19.62 1.05 27.32
C ALA A 484 19.72 -0.42 27.78
N GLU A 485 19.39 -0.65 29.05
CA GLU A 485 19.19 -1.96 29.67
C GLU A 485 17.76 -2.45 29.39
N GLU A 486 17.58 -3.77 29.17
CA GLU A 486 16.29 -4.40 28.85
C GLU A 486 15.61 -4.91 30.14
N GLU A 487 14.51 -4.27 30.55
CA GLU A 487 13.50 -4.85 31.44
C GLU A 487 12.28 -5.27 30.59
N GLU A 488 11.78 -6.50 30.80
CA GLU A 488 10.54 -7.01 30.17
C GLU A 488 9.31 -6.31 30.76
N GLU A 489 9.04 -5.08 30.31
CA GLU A 489 7.75 -4.41 30.53
C GLU A 489 6.68 -5.02 29.64
N GLU A 490 5.52 -5.33 30.24
CA GLU A 490 4.25 -5.56 29.57
C GLU A 490 4.09 -4.55 28.42
N GLU A 491 4.15 -5.04 27.18
CA GLU A 491 4.38 -4.26 25.96
C GLU A 491 3.29 -3.19 25.80
N LYS A 492 3.47 -2.04 26.45
CA LYS A 492 2.69 -0.81 26.27
C LYS A 492 3.10 -0.20 24.94
N GLY A 493 2.82 -0.96 23.88
CA GLY A 493 3.07 -0.59 22.51
C GLY A 493 2.48 0.79 22.23
N VAL A 494 3.27 1.58 21.53
CA VAL A 494 2.91 2.89 21.00
C VAL A 494 1.60 2.75 20.22
N PRO A 495 0.53 3.49 20.57
CA PRO A 495 -0.66 3.49 19.73
C PRO A 495 -0.26 3.98 18.33
N CYS A 496 -0.58 3.23 17.29
CA CYS A 496 -0.43 3.51 15.86
C CYS A 496 0.96 3.93 15.33
N GLY A 497 2.06 3.61 16.02
CA GLY A 497 3.43 3.90 15.55
C GLY A 497 3.71 5.39 15.31
N LEU A 498 4.30 5.72 14.15
CA LEU A 498 4.69 7.10 13.79
C LEU A 498 3.51 8.09 13.76
N LEU A 499 2.28 7.60 13.53
CA LEU A 499 1.10 8.44 13.42
C LEU A 499 0.70 9.09 14.74
N THR A 500 1.01 8.47 15.88
CA THR A 500 0.73 9.08 17.18
C THR A 500 1.64 10.27 17.45
N ILE A 501 2.92 10.15 17.10
CA ILE A 501 3.87 11.27 17.18
C ILE A 501 3.41 12.43 16.28
N ALA A 502 3.03 12.13 15.03
CA ALA A 502 2.53 13.14 14.09
C ALA A 502 1.31 13.88 14.66
N ARG A 503 0.34 13.15 15.23
CA ARG A 503 -0.86 13.74 15.82
C ARG A 503 -0.55 14.65 17.01
N GLU A 504 0.35 14.24 17.90
CA GLU A 504 0.80 15.07 19.04
C GLU A 504 1.45 16.38 18.57
N MET A 505 2.30 16.31 17.54
CA MET A 505 2.94 17.49 16.94
C MET A 505 1.91 18.47 16.36
N HIS A 506 0.86 17.97 15.70
CA HIS A 506 -0.19 18.81 15.13
C HIS A 506 -1.21 19.31 16.18
N GLY A 507 -1.50 18.53 17.22
CA GLY A 507 -2.41 18.90 18.30
C GLY A 507 -1.88 20.07 19.12
N ALA A 508 -0.58 20.06 19.43
CA ALA A 508 0.08 21.16 20.15
C ALA A 508 -0.01 22.51 19.40
N ALA A 509 0.04 22.49 18.07
CA ALA A 509 -0.04 23.69 17.25
C ALA A 509 -1.45 24.33 17.23
N ARG A 510 -2.51 23.56 17.50
CA ARG A 510 -3.91 24.03 17.48
C ARG A 510 -4.45 24.44 18.85
N GLY A 511 -3.61 24.50 19.89
CA GLY A 511 -3.95 24.74 21.30
C GLY A 511 -4.53 26.13 21.66
N GLY A 512 -5.41 26.70 20.84
CA GLY A 512 -6.44 27.63 21.31
C GLY A 512 -7.61 26.84 21.87
N LYS A 513 -7.94 27.07 23.15
CA LYS A 513 -9.06 26.46 23.90
C LYS A 513 -10.31 26.22 23.03
N ALA A 514 -10.48 25.00 22.55
CA ALA A 514 -11.76 24.50 22.06
C ALA A 514 -12.23 23.46 23.07
N THR A 515 -13.01 23.91 24.06
CA THR A 515 -13.76 23.04 24.97
C THR A 515 -14.86 22.39 24.15
N TRP A 516 -14.65 21.12 23.78
CA TRP A 516 -15.71 20.27 23.25
C TRP A 516 -16.11 19.30 24.36
N GLU A 517 -17.39 19.31 24.71
CA GLU A 517 -18.00 18.27 25.56
C GLU A 517 -17.86 16.93 24.84
N GLU A 518 -17.15 15.99 25.45
CA GLU A 518 -17.22 14.58 25.07
C GLU A 518 -18.64 14.10 25.35
N THR A 519 -19.44 13.94 24.30
CA THR A 519 -20.61 13.07 24.37
C THR A 519 -20.10 11.65 24.52
N GLY A 520 -20.13 11.14 25.75
CA GLY A 520 -19.82 9.75 26.06
C GLY A 520 -20.72 8.82 25.25
N GLY A 521 -20.14 8.19 24.23
CA GLY A 521 -20.59 6.89 23.78
C GLY A 521 -19.93 5.88 24.71
N GLU A 522 -20.73 5.03 25.33
CA GLU A 522 -20.26 3.87 26.07
C GLU A 522 -19.45 3.00 25.10
N GLU A 523 -18.13 2.97 25.27
CA GLU A 523 -17.26 1.98 24.64
C GLU A 523 -17.36 0.72 25.50
N GLU A 524 -18.10 -0.28 25.03
CA GLU A 524 -18.02 -1.64 25.58
C GLU A 524 -16.65 -2.22 25.17
N GLU A 525 -15.81 -2.51 26.17
CA GLU A 525 -14.59 -3.31 25.99
C GLU A 525 -15.01 -4.75 25.68
N GLU A 526 -15.22 -5.06 24.41
CA GLU A 526 -15.35 -6.43 23.93
C GLU A 526 -13.97 -7.06 23.75
N THR A 527 -13.58 -7.83 24.75
CA THR A 527 -12.60 -8.91 24.60
C THR A 527 -13.35 -10.23 24.50
N GLY A 528 -13.77 -10.61 23.29
CA GLY A 528 -14.47 -11.87 23.05
C GLY A 528 -14.56 -12.25 21.57
N GLY A 529 -13.98 -13.40 21.21
CA GLY A 529 -14.38 -14.24 20.07
C GLY A 529 -14.35 -13.67 18.65
N GLU A 530 -13.33 -14.04 17.86
CA GLU A 530 -13.27 -13.88 16.39
C GLU A 530 -14.43 -14.57 15.61
N GLU A 531 -15.35 -15.24 16.31
CA GLU A 531 -16.55 -15.89 15.76
C GLU A 531 -17.83 -15.07 16.00
N GLU A 532 -17.91 -14.27 17.07
CA GLU A 532 -19.06 -13.38 17.34
C GLU A 532 -18.99 -12.12 16.46
N GLU A 533 -17.80 -11.56 16.21
CA GLU A 533 -17.63 -10.41 15.29
C GLU A 533 -18.07 -10.70 13.83
N GLU A 534 -18.01 -11.95 13.35
CA GLU A 534 -18.47 -12.30 11.99
C GLU A 534 -20.00 -12.38 11.90
N GLU A 535 -20.69 -12.83 12.95
CA GLU A 535 -22.14 -12.79 13.03
C GLU A 535 -22.64 -11.36 13.30
N GLU A 536 -21.97 -10.61 14.17
CA GLU A 536 -22.31 -9.22 14.46
C GLU A 536 -22.04 -8.28 13.28
N GLU A 537 -20.91 -8.40 12.56
CA GLU A 537 -20.74 -7.62 11.31
C GLU A 537 -21.81 -7.99 10.28
N GLU A 538 -22.22 -9.26 10.17
CA GLU A 538 -23.31 -9.67 9.27
C GLU A 538 -24.69 -9.16 9.73
N GLU A 539 -24.96 -9.13 11.04
CA GLU A 539 -26.19 -8.60 11.62
C GLU A 539 -26.24 -7.06 11.54
N GLU A 540 -25.14 -6.37 11.84
CA GLU A 540 -24.98 -4.92 11.68
C GLU A 540 -25.06 -4.50 10.20
N GLU A 541 -24.51 -5.29 9.28
CA GLU A 541 -24.64 -5.05 7.84
C GLU A 541 -26.08 -5.26 7.36
N GLU A 542 -26.76 -6.32 7.85
CA GLU A 542 -28.16 -6.56 7.53
C GLU A 542 -29.06 -5.46 8.12
N GLU A 543 -28.80 -5.03 9.36
CA GLU A 543 -29.51 -3.95 10.03
C GLU A 543 -29.23 -2.60 9.38
N GLY A 544 -27.98 -2.31 9.01
CA GLY A 544 -27.56 -1.14 8.25
C GLY A 544 -28.25 -1.07 6.88
N GLY A 545 -28.33 -2.20 6.18
CA GLY A 545 -29.10 -2.36 4.94
C GLY A 545 -30.60 -2.09 5.13
N ARG A 546 -31.20 -2.61 6.21
CA ARG A 546 -32.61 -2.36 6.58
C ARG A 546 -32.83 -0.89 6.95
N ARG A 547 -31.91 -0.26 7.67
CA ARG A 547 -31.97 1.16 8.10
C ARG A 547 -31.86 2.10 6.91
N MET A 548 -30.96 1.82 5.96
CA MET A 548 -30.83 2.60 4.72
C MET A 548 -32.08 2.45 3.84
N ALA A 549 -32.67 1.25 3.75
CA ALA A 549 -33.93 1.02 3.06
C ALA A 549 -35.10 1.76 3.71
N ARG A 550 -35.17 1.82 5.06
CA ARG A 550 -36.16 2.60 5.80
C ARG A 550 -36.01 4.11 5.54
N ARG A 551 -34.78 4.65 5.56
CA ARG A 551 -34.51 6.06 5.25
C ARG A 551 -34.95 6.44 3.83
N ARG A 552 -34.69 5.58 2.84
CA ARG A 552 -35.14 5.80 1.45
C ARG A 552 -36.65 5.78 1.31
N ARG A 553 -37.36 4.93 2.05
CA ARG A 553 -38.84 4.91 2.07
C ARG A 553 -39.45 6.12 2.77
N ALA A 554 -38.76 6.72 3.73
CA ALA A 554 -39.23 7.92 4.43
C ALA A 554 -38.98 9.22 3.65
N ALA A 555 -38.12 9.18 2.62
CA ALA A 555 -37.80 10.32 1.76
C ALA A 555 -38.66 10.40 0.48
N VAL A 556 -39.50 9.40 0.24
CA VAL A 556 -40.52 9.33 -0.83
C VAL A 556 -41.88 9.51 -0.18
#